data_AF-A0AB35HT52-F1
#
_entry.id   AF-A0AB35HT52-F1
#
_cell.length_a   1.000
_cell.length_b   1.000
_cell.length_c   1.000
_cell.angle_alpha   90.00
_cell.angle_beta   90.00
_cell.angle_gamma   90.00
#
_symmetry.space_group_name_H-M   'P 1'
#
loop_
_entity.id
_entity.type
_entity.pdbx_description
1 polymer ?
#
loop_
_entity_poly.entity_id
_entity_poly.type
_entity_poly.pdbx_seq_one_letter_code
_entity_poly.pdbx_strand_id
1 'polypeptide(L)'
;MNVTAYEDRTASVVKKAAIIDREIWVFEIDSTCADDIVAAVKYASHYYDVPPELLLKNVYAKNLNAENIDDKNDEIKIRTNKDLYSNTCNAILQAAKTLGVSSQLNFYVFSKNNNPKIPQTELKGALLCGGARSVTTDDHKPKVYIGNNAGTDFIVQRTNFHLATLSP
;
A
#
# COMPACT_ATOMS: atom_id res chain seq x y z
N MET A 1 7.13 -20.28 -12.25
CA MET A 1 7.24 -19.46 -11.02
C MET A 1 8.28 -20.12 -10.14
N ASN A 2 9.43 -19.45 -9.93
CA ASN A 2 10.45 -19.92 -9.00
C ASN A 2 10.25 -19.21 -7.67
N VAL A 3 10.09 -19.96 -6.59
CA VAL A 3 9.90 -19.43 -5.23
C VAL A 3 10.99 -20.00 -4.35
N THR A 4 11.79 -19.13 -3.75
CA THR A 4 12.87 -19.51 -2.84
C THR A 4 12.69 -18.76 -1.52
N ALA A 5 12.74 -19.47 -0.39
CA ALA A 5 12.67 -18.84 0.93
C ALA A 5 13.83 -17.86 1.14
N TYR A 6 13.57 -16.75 1.82
CA TYR A 6 14.56 -15.74 2.18
C TYR A 6 14.48 -15.45 3.67
N GLU A 7 15.64 -15.47 4.34
CA GLU A 7 15.78 -15.15 5.75
C GLU A 7 16.72 -13.96 5.93
N ASP A 8 16.27 -12.94 6.67
CA ASP A 8 17.13 -11.85 7.12
C ASP A 8 17.41 -12.01 8.62
N ARG A 9 18.63 -12.43 8.94
CA ARG A 9 19.07 -12.65 10.33
C ARG A 9 19.36 -11.38 11.11
N THR A 10 19.29 -10.21 10.45
CA THR A 10 19.55 -8.90 11.06
C THR A 10 18.26 -8.15 11.39
N ALA A 11 17.11 -8.64 10.94
CA ALA A 11 15.82 -8.01 11.17
C ALA A 11 15.37 -8.15 12.64
N SER A 12 14.94 -7.04 13.24
CA SER A 12 14.40 -7.01 14.62
C SER A 12 13.02 -7.67 14.75
N VAL A 13 12.29 -7.79 13.64
CA VAL A 13 11.00 -8.49 13.54
C VAL A 13 11.17 -9.56 12.48
N VAL A 14 10.95 -10.82 12.86
CA VAL A 14 11.04 -11.95 11.94
C VAL A 14 9.74 -12.04 11.14
N LYS A 15 9.85 -11.85 9.82
CA LYS A 15 8.74 -12.02 8.87
C LYS A 15 9.09 -13.11 7.88
N LYS A 16 8.07 -13.75 7.31
CA LYS A 16 8.27 -14.70 6.22
C LYS A 16 8.58 -13.93 4.94
N ALA A 17 9.64 -14.30 4.24
CA ALA A 17 9.97 -13.70 2.95
C ALA A 17 10.37 -14.76 1.91
N ALA A 18 10.15 -14.45 0.64
CA ALA A 18 10.55 -15.29 -0.48
C ALA A 18 10.96 -14.45 -1.69
N ILE A 19 11.87 -14.99 -2.48
CA ILE A 19 12.20 -14.44 -3.80
C ILE A 19 11.24 -15.06 -4.80
N ILE A 20 10.43 -14.24 -5.47
CA ILE A 20 9.48 -14.63 -6.51
C ILE A 20 9.79 -13.78 -7.74
N ASP A 21 10.08 -14.43 -8.86
CA ASP A 21 10.38 -13.77 -10.13
C ASP A 21 11.45 -12.65 -10.04
N ARG A 22 12.48 -12.91 -9.22
CA ARG A 22 13.62 -12.03 -8.90
C ARG A 22 13.30 -10.83 -7.98
N GLU A 23 12.09 -10.76 -7.47
CA GLU A 23 11.67 -9.77 -6.49
C GLU A 23 11.55 -10.38 -5.10
N ILE A 24 11.86 -9.60 -4.06
CA ILE A 24 11.64 -10.01 -2.68
C ILE A 24 10.20 -9.71 -2.25
N TRP A 25 9.53 -10.73 -1.72
CA TRP A 25 8.18 -10.67 -1.21
C TRP A 25 8.21 -10.92 0.29
N VAL A 26 7.64 -10.02 1.07
CA VAL A 26 7.51 -10.16 2.53
C VAL A 26 6.03 -10.34 2.84
N PHE A 27 5.72 -11.41 3.57
CA PHE A 27 4.36 -11.85 3.83
C PHE A 27 3.93 -11.50 5.26
N GLU A 28 2.62 -11.60 5.51
CA GLU A 28 2.01 -11.35 6.82
C GLU A 28 2.34 -9.92 7.33
N ILE A 29 2.29 -8.97 6.38
CA ILE A 29 2.45 -7.53 6.65
C ILE A 29 1.07 -6.91 6.84
N ASP A 30 0.83 -6.40 8.04
CA ASP A 30 -0.29 -5.49 8.29
C ASP A 30 0.12 -4.07 7.87
N SER A 31 -0.49 -3.55 6.81
CA SER A 31 -0.20 -2.21 6.29
C SER A 31 -0.62 -1.08 7.24
N THR A 32 -1.37 -1.37 8.30
CA THR A 32 -1.71 -0.43 9.36
C THR A 32 -0.73 -0.47 10.54
N CYS A 33 0.24 -1.39 10.52
CA CYS A 33 1.29 -1.51 11.53
C CYS A 33 2.63 -0.96 11.00
N ALA A 34 3.16 0.06 11.67
CA ALA A 34 4.42 0.69 11.26
C ALA A 34 5.61 -0.28 11.32
N ASP A 35 5.68 -1.13 12.35
CA ASP A 35 6.78 -2.08 12.54
C ASP A 35 6.82 -3.15 11.45
N ASP A 36 5.64 -3.56 10.95
CA ASP A 36 5.53 -4.49 9.82
C ASP A 36 6.05 -3.85 8.53
N ILE A 37 5.72 -2.58 8.27
CA ILE A 37 6.28 -1.83 7.13
C ILE A 37 7.79 -1.67 7.28
N VAL A 38 8.29 -1.33 8.48
CA VAL A 38 9.72 -1.23 8.76
C VAL A 38 10.44 -2.54 8.48
N ALA A 39 9.86 -3.67 8.91
CA ALA A 39 10.41 -4.99 8.65
C ALA A 39 10.46 -5.26 7.13
N ALA A 40 9.36 -5.06 6.41
CA ALA A 40 9.31 -5.27 4.97
C ALA A 40 10.36 -4.45 4.21
N VAL A 41 10.51 -3.18 4.58
CA VAL A 41 11.48 -2.27 3.96
C VAL A 41 12.92 -2.69 4.29
N LYS A 42 13.23 -3.14 5.52
CA LYS A 42 14.57 -3.65 5.86
C LYS A 42 14.94 -4.90 5.06
N TYR A 43 14.02 -5.86 4.95
CA TYR A 43 14.21 -7.06 4.12
C TYR A 43 14.54 -6.68 2.68
N ALA A 44 13.77 -5.75 2.09
CA ALA A 44 14.01 -5.28 0.73
C ALA A 44 15.30 -4.46 0.60
N SER A 45 15.61 -3.61 1.58
CA SER A 45 16.83 -2.78 1.61
C SER A 45 18.08 -3.65 1.61
N HIS A 46 18.10 -4.72 2.40
CA HIS A 46 19.20 -5.68 2.41
C HIS A 46 19.29 -6.53 1.14
N TYR A 47 18.14 -6.98 0.59
CA TYR A 47 18.13 -7.78 -0.63
C TYR A 47 18.64 -7.00 -1.85
N TYR A 48 18.23 -5.74 -2.00
CA TYR A 48 18.60 -4.89 -3.14
C TYR A 48 19.88 -4.07 -2.91
N ASP A 49 20.44 -4.08 -1.70
CA ASP A 49 21.58 -3.25 -1.28
C ASP A 49 21.34 -1.74 -1.54
N VAL A 50 20.20 -1.24 -1.07
CA VAL A 50 19.77 0.16 -1.25
C VAL A 50 19.27 0.76 0.07
N PRO A 51 19.39 2.09 0.28
CA PRO A 51 18.84 2.72 1.46
C PRO A 51 17.29 2.62 1.52
N PRO A 52 16.69 2.51 2.72
CA PRO A 52 15.23 2.44 2.92
C PRO A 52 14.45 3.55 2.23
N GLU A 53 15.04 4.74 2.14
CA GLU A 53 14.45 5.90 1.45
C GLU A 53 14.06 5.59 0.00
N LEU A 54 14.89 4.86 -0.75
CA LEU A 54 14.58 4.53 -2.15
C LEU A 54 13.37 3.62 -2.30
N LEU A 55 13.09 2.80 -1.27
CA LEU A 55 11.97 1.86 -1.25
C LEU A 55 10.69 2.52 -0.75
N LEU A 56 10.78 3.42 0.24
CA LEU A 56 9.62 4.10 0.83
C LEU A 56 9.16 5.34 0.07
N LYS A 57 10.01 5.92 -0.79
CA LYS A 57 9.69 7.15 -1.52
C LYS A 57 8.38 7.06 -2.30
N ASN A 58 8.08 5.89 -2.87
CA ASN A 58 6.85 5.65 -3.61
C ASN A 58 6.19 4.36 -3.12
N VAL A 59 5.08 4.48 -2.39
CA VAL A 59 4.28 3.36 -1.91
C VAL A 59 3.04 3.22 -2.79
N TYR A 60 2.74 2.00 -3.22
CA TYR A 60 1.60 1.73 -4.11
C TYR A 60 0.59 0.81 -3.42
N ALA A 61 -0.67 1.21 -3.41
CA ALA A 61 -1.78 0.40 -2.93
C ALA A 61 -2.85 0.22 -4.01
N LYS A 62 -3.23 -1.03 -4.25
CA LYS A 62 -4.31 -1.37 -5.17
C LYS A 62 -5.59 -1.64 -4.39
N ASN A 63 -6.47 -0.65 -4.36
CA ASN A 63 -7.86 -0.79 -3.92
C ASN A 63 -8.00 -1.45 -2.54
N LEU A 64 -7.37 -0.86 -1.50
CA LEU A 64 -7.44 -1.35 -0.12
C LEU A 64 -8.90 -1.58 0.26
N ASN A 65 -9.13 -2.73 0.88
CA ASN A 65 -10.44 -3.21 1.22
C ASN A 65 -10.36 -3.95 2.55
N ALA A 66 -11.06 -3.45 3.55
CA ALA A 66 -11.26 -4.22 4.76
C ALA A 66 -12.21 -5.40 4.44
N GLU A 67 -11.75 -6.62 4.72
CA GLU A 67 -12.47 -7.85 4.45
C GLU A 67 -13.39 -8.23 5.61
N ASN A 68 -14.36 -9.12 5.36
CA ASN A 68 -15.30 -9.67 6.36
C ASN A 68 -16.16 -8.63 7.09
N ILE A 69 -16.42 -7.47 6.48
CA ILE A 69 -17.40 -6.51 6.99
C ILE A 69 -18.81 -7.02 6.65
N ASP A 70 -19.74 -6.94 7.59
CA ASP A 70 -21.15 -7.25 7.32
C ASP A 70 -21.65 -6.40 6.15
N ASP A 71 -22.01 -7.08 5.06
CA ASP A 71 -22.29 -6.44 3.81
C ASP A 71 -23.59 -5.62 3.79
N LYS A 72 -24.37 -5.67 4.88
CA LYS A 72 -25.70 -5.05 4.99
C LYS A 72 -25.68 -3.60 5.45
N ASN A 73 -24.54 -3.06 5.88
CA ASN A 73 -24.44 -1.69 6.36
C ASN A 73 -23.32 -0.91 5.63
N ASP A 74 -23.75 -0.10 4.65
CA ASP A 74 -22.84 0.71 3.83
C ASP A 74 -22.06 1.76 4.64
N GLU A 75 -22.64 2.31 5.72
CA GLU A 75 -21.93 3.28 6.58
C GLU A 75 -20.77 2.62 7.32
N ILE A 76 -20.99 1.41 7.85
CA ILE A 76 -19.92 0.64 8.52
C ILE A 76 -18.82 0.33 7.51
N LYS A 77 -19.15 -0.12 6.30
CA LYS A 77 -18.17 -0.36 5.23
C LYS A 77 -17.34 0.87 4.92
N ILE A 78 -18.01 2.01 4.72
CA ILE A 78 -17.33 3.25 4.39
C ILE A 78 -16.40 3.65 5.53
N ARG A 79 -16.88 3.63 6.78
CA ARG A 79 -16.07 3.96 7.95
C ARG A 79 -14.85 3.04 8.09
N THR A 80 -15.04 1.73 8.05
CA THR A 80 -13.92 0.79 8.23
C THR A 80 -12.88 0.91 7.13
N ASN A 81 -13.29 1.14 5.87
CA ASN A 81 -12.34 1.39 4.80
C ASN A 81 -11.64 2.75 4.94
N LYS A 82 -12.33 3.81 5.40
CA LYS A 82 -11.70 5.09 5.73
C LYS A 82 -10.63 4.92 6.80
N ASP A 83 -10.92 4.14 7.85
CA ASP A 83 -9.97 3.85 8.92
C ASP A 83 -8.76 3.09 8.36
N LEU A 84 -8.97 2.10 7.48
CA LEU A 84 -7.89 1.37 6.82
C LEU A 84 -6.96 2.30 6.03
N TYR A 85 -7.49 3.22 5.22
CA TYR A 85 -6.68 4.20 4.48
C TYR A 85 -5.96 5.17 5.42
N SER A 86 -6.64 5.67 6.45
CA SER A 86 -6.08 6.64 7.39
C SER A 86 -4.94 6.02 8.21
N ASN A 87 -5.15 4.80 8.72
CA ASN A 87 -4.18 4.08 9.52
C ASN A 87 -2.99 3.62 8.67
N THR A 88 -3.21 3.19 7.41
CA THR A 88 -2.11 2.86 6.49
C THR A 88 -1.24 4.07 6.20
N CYS A 89 -1.86 5.22 5.92
CA CYS A 89 -1.18 6.49 5.70
C CYS A 89 -0.32 6.89 6.92
N ASN A 90 -0.88 6.76 8.13
CA ASN A 90 -0.18 7.03 9.37
C ASN A 90 0.99 6.05 9.61
N ALA A 91 0.78 4.76 9.36
CA ALA A 91 1.79 3.72 9.52
C ALA A 91 2.99 3.95 8.59
N ILE A 92 2.76 4.39 7.35
CA ILE A 92 3.82 4.77 6.40
C ILE A 92 4.67 5.93 6.99
N LEU A 93 4.02 6.97 7.53
CA LEU A 93 4.72 8.10 8.16
C LEU A 93 5.55 7.66 9.37
N GLN A 94 5.00 6.80 10.24
CA GLN A 94 5.73 6.29 11.41
C GLN A 94 6.90 5.39 11.00
N ALA A 95 6.71 4.53 9.99
CA ALA A 95 7.78 3.68 9.47
C ALA A 95 8.93 4.52 8.89
N ALA A 96 8.61 5.59 8.15
CA ALA A 96 9.59 6.51 7.63
C ALA A 96 10.42 7.18 8.73
N LYS A 97 9.76 7.65 9.82
CA LYS A 97 10.45 8.18 11.01
C LYS A 97 11.41 7.18 11.63
N THR A 98 10.94 5.94 11.84
CA THR A 98 11.76 4.86 12.41
C THR A 98 12.97 4.52 11.54
N LEU A 99 12.82 4.62 10.22
CA LEU A 99 13.89 4.35 9.25
C LEU A 99 14.77 5.58 8.96
N GLY A 100 14.51 6.72 9.60
CA GLY A 100 15.28 7.95 9.40
C GLY A 100 15.04 8.62 8.04
N VAL A 101 13.93 8.31 7.36
CA VAL A 101 13.56 8.92 6.08
C VAL A 101 12.86 10.24 6.34
N SER A 102 13.45 11.34 5.87
CA SER A 102 12.94 12.71 6.06
C SER A 102 12.42 13.36 4.78
N SER A 103 12.61 12.70 3.63
CA SER A 103 12.13 13.20 2.35
C SER A 103 10.63 12.99 2.18
N GLN A 104 10.08 13.71 1.20
CA GLN A 104 8.68 13.57 0.82
C GLN A 104 8.42 12.15 0.30
N LEU A 105 7.34 11.53 0.80
CA LEU A 105 6.86 10.24 0.31
C LEU A 105 5.59 10.42 -0.53
N ASN A 106 5.42 9.54 -1.50
CA ASN A 106 4.27 9.52 -2.39
C ASN A 106 3.49 8.22 -2.15
N PHE A 107 2.27 8.34 -1.63
CA PHE A 107 1.36 7.20 -1.48
C PHE A 107 0.35 7.19 -2.61
N TYR A 108 0.54 6.26 -3.54
CA TYR A 108 -0.26 6.06 -4.73
C TYR A 108 -1.38 5.06 -4.48
N VAL A 109 -2.62 5.49 -4.63
CA VAL A 109 -3.80 4.64 -4.46
C VAL A 109 -4.50 4.45 -5.80
N PHE A 110 -4.54 3.20 -6.26
CA PHE A 110 -5.35 2.78 -7.41
C PHE A 110 -6.76 2.41 -6.93
N SER A 111 -7.75 3.25 -7.23
CA SER A 111 -9.16 3.00 -6.93
C SER A 111 -9.91 2.59 -8.19
N LYS A 112 -10.74 1.54 -8.09
CA LYS A 112 -11.53 1.05 -9.22
C LYS A 112 -12.71 1.98 -9.50
N ASN A 113 -12.86 2.49 -10.73
CA ASN A 113 -13.92 3.46 -11.05
C ASN A 113 -15.34 2.90 -10.93
N ASN A 114 -15.54 1.63 -11.26
CA ASN A 114 -16.84 0.97 -11.25
C ASN A 114 -17.14 0.24 -9.93
N ASN A 115 -16.17 0.19 -9.01
CA ASN A 115 -16.32 -0.41 -7.69
C ASN A 115 -15.38 0.29 -6.70
N PRO A 116 -15.58 1.60 -6.48
CA PRO A 116 -14.78 2.31 -5.50
C PRO A 116 -15.15 1.76 -4.12
N LYS A 117 -14.16 1.25 -3.37
CA LYS A 117 -14.39 0.69 -2.02
C LYS A 117 -14.95 1.72 -1.05
N ILE A 118 -14.65 3.00 -1.30
CA ILE A 118 -15.27 4.17 -0.67
C ILE A 118 -15.39 5.31 -1.69
N PRO A 119 -16.34 6.24 -1.51
CA PRO A 119 -16.45 7.43 -2.36
C PRO A 119 -15.14 8.23 -2.42
N GLN A 120 -14.87 8.89 -3.54
CA GLN A 120 -13.61 9.63 -3.74
C GLN A 120 -13.39 10.74 -2.71
N THR A 121 -14.45 11.43 -2.30
CA THR A 121 -14.40 12.47 -1.25
C THR A 121 -13.99 11.87 0.09
N GLU A 122 -14.54 10.71 0.44
CA GLU A 122 -14.19 9.96 1.65
C GLU A 122 -12.76 9.43 1.61
N LEU A 123 -12.29 8.95 0.45
CA LEU A 123 -10.90 8.54 0.27
C LEU A 123 -9.93 9.70 0.47
N LYS A 124 -10.20 10.86 -0.15
CA LYS A 124 -9.40 12.06 0.05
C LYS A 124 -9.38 12.47 1.52
N GLY A 125 -10.54 12.49 2.17
CA GLY A 125 -10.68 12.78 3.60
C GLY A 125 -9.86 11.83 4.46
N ALA A 126 -9.97 10.52 4.24
CA ALA A 126 -9.23 9.50 4.98
C ALA A 126 -7.70 9.66 4.85
N LEU A 127 -7.22 9.88 3.62
CA LEU A 127 -5.78 10.08 3.39
C LEU A 127 -5.25 11.34 4.10
N LEU A 128 -6.01 12.45 4.07
CA LEU A 128 -5.68 13.68 4.80
C LEU A 128 -5.70 13.45 6.32
N CYS A 129 -6.74 12.78 6.85
CA CYS A 129 -6.83 12.42 8.27
C CYS A 129 -5.66 11.53 8.72
N GLY A 130 -5.17 10.65 7.84
CA GLY A 130 -4.01 9.81 8.09
C GLY A 130 -2.66 10.54 8.11
N GLY A 131 -2.63 11.83 7.77
CA GLY A 131 -1.42 12.68 7.80
C GLY A 131 -0.91 13.10 6.43
N ALA A 132 -1.64 12.83 5.34
CA ALA A 132 -1.28 13.38 4.03
C ALA A 132 -1.41 14.91 4.03
N ARG A 133 -0.42 15.59 3.47
CA ARG A 133 -0.41 17.05 3.31
C ARG A 133 -1.30 17.49 2.15
N SER A 134 -1.36 16.70 1.10
CA SER A 134 -2.20 16.94 -0.07
C SER A 134 -2.63 15.63 -0.70
N VAL A 135 -3.79 15.64 -1.33
CA VAL A 135 -4.31 14.50 -2.10
C VAL A 135 -4.79 14.99 -3.44
N THR A 136 -4.12 14.60 -4.51
CA THR A 136 -4.53 14.87 -5.88
C THR A 136 -5.12 13.61 -6.51
N THR A 137 -5.96 13.80 -7.52
CA THR A 137 -6.45 12.70 -8.36
C THR A 137 -5.99 13.01 -9.77
N ASP A 138 -5.44 12.01 -10.44
CA ASP A 138 -5.09 12.14 -11.85
C ASP A 138 -6.37 12.41 -12.67
N ASP A 139 -6.31 13.46 -13.48
CA ASP A 139 -7.39 13.81 -14.41
C ASP A 139 -7.49 12.77 -15.54
N HIS A 140 -6.36 12.12 -15.85
CA HIS A 140 -6.32 10.99 -16.75
C HIS A 140 -6.78 9.71 -16.03
N LYS A 141 -7.71 8.99 -16.66
CA LYS A 141 -8.23 7.70 -16.17
C LYS A 141 -7.64 6.58 -17.03
N PRO A 142 -6.44 6.07 -16.69
CA PRO A 142 -5.74 5.09 -17.51
C PRO A 142 -6.56 3.81 -17.65
N LYS A 143 -6.44 3.17 -18.82
CA LYS A 143 -6.96 1.83 -19.06
C LYS A 143 -5.89 0.83 -18.64
N VAL A 144 -6.22 -0.04 -17.68
CA VAL A 144 -5.34 -1.09 -17.18
C VAL A 144 -5.93 -2.47 -17.46
N TYR A 145 -5.07 -3.45 -17.71
CA TYR A 145 -5.45 -4.85 -17.82
C TYR A 145 -5.47 -5.47 -16.43
N ILE A 146 -6.62 -6.01 -16.02
CA ILE A 146 -6.78 -6.70 -14.75
C ILE A 146 -6.98 -8.18 -15.07
N GLY A 147 -5.92 -8.96 -14.85
CA GLY A 147 -5.92 -10.40 -15.06
C GLY A 147 -6.46 -11.20 -13.87
N ASN A 148 -6.84 -12.44 -14.11
CA ASN A 148 -6.98 -13.45 -13.05
C ASN A 148 -5.60 -13.96 -12.59
N ASN A 149 -5.56 -14.69 -11.48
CA ASN A 149 -4.31 -15.24 -10.94
C ASN A 149 -3.67 -16.33 -11.83
N ALA A 150 -4.41 -16.84 -12.82
CA ALA A 150 -3.91 -17.82 -13.79
C ALA A 150 -3.26 -17.16 -15.02
N GLY A 151 -3.42 -15.84 -15.19
CA GLY A 151 -2.95 -15.12 -16.38
C GLY A 151 -3.69 -15.49 -17.68
N THR A 152 -4.80 -16.23 -17.59
CA THR A 152 -5.54 -16.73 -18.76
C THR A 152 -6.58 -15.76 -19.26
N ASP A 153 -7.12 -14.93 -18.36
CA ASP A 153 -8.20 -14.00 -18.66
C ASP A 153 -7.85 -12.62 -18.11
N PHE A 154 -8.29 -11.59 -18.82
CA PHE A 154 -8.18 -10.21 -18.38
C PHE A 154 -9.38 -9.39 -18.79
N ILE A 155 -9.66 -8.35 -18.00
CA ILE A 155 -10.58 -7.29 -18.38
C ILE A 155 -9.83 -5.96 -18.48
N VAL A 156 -10.24 -5.10 -19.43
CA VAL A 156 -9.74 -3.73 -19.51
C VAL A 156 -10.60 -2.84 -18.64
N GLN A 157 -9.98 -2.11 -17.73
CA GLN A 157 -10.70 -1.25 -16.80
C GLN A 157 -10.08 0.13 -16.69
N ARG A 158 -10.92 1.16 -16.52
CA ARG A 158 -10.47 2.49 -16.12
C ARG A 158 -10.32 2.58 -14.61
N THR A 159 -9.22 3.15 -14.15
CA THR A 159 -8.94 3.36 -12.73
C THR A 159 -8.76 4.84 -12.42
N ASN A 160 -9.10 5.23 -11.20
CA ASN A 160 -8.75 6.52 -10.65
C ASN A 160 -7.41 6.31 -9.94
N PHE A 161 -6.50 7.25 -10.17
CA PHE A 161 -5.20 7.24 -9.53
C PHE A 161 -5.11 8.43 -8.59
N HIS A 162 -4.93 8.16 -7.31
CA HIS A 162 -4.82 9.19 -6.28
C HIS A 162 -3.37 9.22 -5.79
N LEU A 163 -2.84 10.42 -5.60
CA LEU A 163 -1.53 10.64 -4.99
C LEU A 163 -1.74 11.38 -3.69
N ALA A 164 -1.42 10.73 -2.57
CA ALA A 164 -1.29 11.38 -1.28
C ALA A 164 0.18 11.73 -1.03
N THR A 165 0.46 13.01 -0.79
CA THR A 165 1.81 13.47 -0.46
C THR A 165 2.01 13.45 1.04
N LEU A 166 3.07 12.79 1.50
CA LEU A 166 3.41 12.61 2.91
C LEU A 166 4.74 13.29 3.23
N SER A 167 4.86 13.81 4.45
CA SER A 167 6.10 14.40 4.95
C SER A 167 6.27 13.94 6.41
N PRO A 168 7.23 13.03 6.67
CA PRO A 168 7.53 12.52 8.01
C PRO A 168 7.79 13.63 9.03
#